data_AF-A0A2Z6LU76-F1
#
_entry.id   AF-A0A2Z6LU76-F1
#
_cell.length_a   1.000
_cell.length_b   1.000
_cell.length_c   1.000
_cell.angle_alpha   90.00
_cell.angle_beta   90.00
_cell.angle_gamma   90.00
#
_symmetry.space_group_name_H-M   'P 1'
#
loop_
_entity.id
_entity.type
_entity.pdbx_description
1 polymer ?
#
loop_
_entity_poly.entity_id
_entity_poly.type
_entity_poly.pdbx_seq_one_letter_code
_entity_poly.pdbx_strand_id
1 'polypeptide(L)'
;MSSYNSVKSPSMENNTIEAKLLESGSSLGSFLEPGKPPLTNEEEILIMAARMVKDLRSQAQKLRETNSSLIENIEDLKSEKNELLEEMERLKAEKERLEQLLAAKVIKKMK
;
A
#
# COMPACT_ATOMS: atom_id res chain seq x y z
N MET A 1 57.20 -29.82 -21.16
CA MET A 1 56.23 -28.89 -20.54
C MET A 1 54.97 -28.92 -21.37
N SER A 2 54.01 -29.78 -21.00
CA SER A 2 52.69 -29.81 -21.64
C SER A 2 51.69 -29.41 -20.57
N SER A 3 51.24 -28.16 -20.63
CA SER A 3 50.28 -27.63 -19.67
C SER A 3 48.96 -28.37 -19.80
N TYR A 4 48.51 -28.95 -18.69
CA TYR A 4 47.16 -29.47 -18.52
C TYR A 4 46.16 -28.34 -18.73
N ASN A 5 45.63 -28.22 -19.95
CA ASN A 5 44.33 -27.59 -20.14
C ASN A 5 43.30 -28.55 -19.55
N SER A 6 43.01 -28.37 -18.26
CA SER A 6 41.91 -29.02 -17.57
C SER A 6 40.60 -28.46 -18.13
N VAL A 7 40.16 -29.03 -19.25
CA VAL A 7 38.79 -28.87 -19.73
C VAL A 7 37.90 -29.37 -18.59
N LYS A 8 37.24 -28.46 -17.88
CA LYS A 8 36.20 -28.84 -16.91
C LYS A 8 35.21 -29.71 -17.67
N SER A 9 35.09 -30.97 -17.26
CA SER A 9 34.19 -31.91 -17.90
C SER A 9 32.75 -31.42 -17.73
N PRO A 10 31.88 -31.55 -18.75
CA PRO A 10 30.46 -31.16 -18.67
C PRO A 10 29.71 -31.70 -17.44
N SER A 11 30.16 -32.84 -16.89
CA SER A 11 29.61 -33.43 -15.66
C SER A 11 29.84 -32.60 -14.39
N MET A 12 30.97 -31.90 -14.28
CA MET A 12 31.29 -31.05 -13.12
C MET A 12 30.52 -29.74 -13.17
N GLU A 13 30.24 -29.25 -14.38
CA GLU A 13 29.50 -28.01 -14.61
C GLU A 13 28.00 -28.19 -14.33
N ASN A 14 27.40 -29.32 -14.78
CA ASN A 14 26.03 -29.70 -14.40
C ASN A 14 25.86 -29.84 -12.88
N ASN A 15 26.77 -30.54 -12.20
CA ASN A 15 26.71 -30.68 -10.74
C ASN A 15 26.82 -29.34 -10.00
N THR A 16 27.56 -28.37 -10.56
CA THR A 16 27.69 -27.02 -9.97
C THR A 16 26.42 -26.20 -10.16
N ILE A 17 25.74 -26.35 -11.30
CA ILE A 17 24.46 -25.70 -11.58
C ILE A 17 23.37 -26.30 -10.72
N GLU A 18 23.30 -27.63 -10.61
CA GLU A 18 22.35 -28.34 -9.75
C GLU A 18 22.51 -27.94 -8.27
N ALA A 19 23.75 -27.85 -7.77
CA ALA A 19 24.00 -27.41 -6.40
C ALA A 19 23.52 -25.96 -6.14
N LYS A 20 23.76 -25.04 -7.09
CA LYS A 20 23.30 -23.64 -6.99
C LYS A 20 21.77 -23.51 -7.07
N LEU A 21 21.14 -24.32 -7.91
CA LEU A 21 19.67 -24.37 -8.01
C LEU A 21 19.06 -24.89 -6.71
N LEU A 22 19.63 -25.95 -6.12
CA LEU A 22 19.19 -26.49 -4.85
C LEU A 22 19.37 -25.50 -3.69
N GLU A 23 20.50 -24.79 -3.63
CA GLU A 23 20.75 -23.72 -2.65
C GLU A 23 19.72 -22.59 -2.78
N SER A 24 19.45 -22.15 -4.02
CA SER A 24 18.46 -21.12 -4.32
C SER A 24 17.04 -21.57 -3.94
N GLY A 25 16.67 -22.81 -4.26
CA GLY A 25 15.39 -23.41 -3.89
C GLY A 25 15.21 -23.55 -2.38
N SER A 26 16.25 -23.95 -1.64
CA SER A 26 16.21 -24.09 -0.19
C SER A 26 16.06 -22.73 0.51
N SER A 27 16.77 -21.70 0.04
CA SER A 27 16.62 -20.35 0.58
C SER A 27 15.20 -19.81 0.36
N LEU A 28 14.62 -20.07 -0.82
CA LEU A 28 13.24 -19.72 -1.13
C LEU A 28 12.25 -20.53 -0.27
N GLY A 29 12.41 -21.85 -0.15
CA GLY A 29 11.56 -22.71 0.68
C GLY A 29 11.49 -22.26 2.14
N SER A 30 12.62 -21.86 2.74
CA SER A 30 12.64 -21.34 4.11
C SER A 30 11.94 -19.98 4.28
N PHE A 31 11.97 -19.13 3.25
CA PHE A 31 11.22 -17.88 3.22
C PHE A 31 9.72 -18.11 3.03
N LEU A 32 9.36 -19.10 2.22
CA LEU A 32 7.97 -19.44 1.91
C LEU A 32 7.22 -19.99 3.14
N GLU A 33 7.91 -20.75 4.01
CA GLU A 33 7.34 -21.28 5.24
C GLU A 33 8.27 -21.07 6.46
N PRO A 34 8.27 -19.88 7.06
CA PRO A 34 9.05 -19.60 8.25
C PRO A 34 8.64 -20.56 9.39
N GLY A 35 9.59 -21.35 9.90
CA GLY A 35 9.36 -22.27 11.01
C GLY A 35 8.98 -23.71 10.63
N LYS A 36 8.91 -24.04 9.34
CA LYS A 36 8.77 -25.43 8.86
C LYS A 36 10.08 -25.93 8.24
N PRO A 37 10.30 -27.26 8.15
CA PRO A 37 11.42 -27.82 7.40
C PRO A 37 11.44 -27.26 5.98
N PRO A 38 12.62 -26.91 5.42
CA PRO A 38 12.71 -26.38 4.07
C PRO A 38 12.06 -27.33 3.07
N LEU A 39 11.23 -26.80 2.18
CA LEU A 39 10.72 -27.54 1.05
C LEU A 39 11.92 -28.06 0.25
N THR A 40 11.94 -29.37 -0.02
CA THR A 40 13.06 -30.02 -0.74
C THR A 40 12.71 -30.34 -2.19
N ASN A 41 11.43 -30.26 -2.57
CA ASN A 41 10.97 -30.47 -3.93
C ASN A 41 10.90 -29.12 -4.68
N GLU A 42 11.65 -29.00 -5.77
CA GLU A 42 11.71 -27.80 -6.60
C GLU A 42 10.33 -27.38 -7.14
N GLU A 43 9.49 -28.34 -7.51
CA GLU A 43 8.13 -28.08 -8.02
C GLU A 43 7.23 -27.46 -6.92
N GLU A 44 7.35 -27.94 -5.68
CA GLU A 44 6.58 -27.44 -4.54
C GLU A 44 7.03 -26.02 -4.17
N ILE A 45 8.34 -25.75 -4.18
CA ILE A 45 8.90 -24.41 -3.96
C ILE A 45 8.35 -23.43 -5.01
N LEU A 46 8.37 -23.82 -6.29
CA LEU A 46 7.89 -22.96 -7.38
C LEU A 46 6.39 -22.70 -7.30
N ILE A 47 5.57 -23.71 -7.01
CA ILE A 47 4.12 -23.56 -6.84
C ILE A 47 3.81 -22.61 -5.67
N MET A 48 4.51 -22.77 -4.55
CA MET A 48 4.31 -21.92 -3.38
C MET A 48 4.76 -20.48 -3.63
N ALA A 49 5.89 -20.27 -4.29
CA ALA A 49 6.34 -18.95 -4.71
C ALA A 49 5.32 -18.28 -5.66
N ALA A 50 4.79 -19.02 -6.64
CA ALA A 50 3.79 -18.51 -7.57
C ALA A 50 2.48 -18.10 -6.84
N ARG A 51 2.02 -18.89 -5.87
CA ARG A 51 0.86 -18.56 -5.02
C ARG A 51 1.11 -17.30 -4.21
N MET A 52 2.25 -17.20 -3.54
CA MET A 52 2.59 -16.03 -2.73
C MET A 52 2.68 -14.75 -3.57
N VAL A 53 3.28 -14.82 -4.76
CA VAL A 53 3.34 -13.68 -5.68
C VAL A 53 1.93 -13.25 -6.09
N LYS A 54 1.01 -14.19 -6.33
CA LYS A 54 -0.39 -13.88 -6.61
C LYS A 54 -1.06 -13.17 -5.43
N ASP A 55 -0.87 -13.66 -4.21
CA ASP A 55 -1.46 -13.10 -3.00
C ASP A 55 -0.92 -11.71 -2.69
N LEU A 56 0.40 -11.51 -2.79
CA LEU A 56 1.05 -10.22 -2.61
C LEU A 56 0.59 -9.20 -3.66
N ARG A 57 0.40 -9.62 -4.91
CA ARG A 57 -0.17 -8.75 -5.96
C ARG A 57 -1.60 -8.34 -5.63
N SER A 58 -2.44 -9.26 -5.13
CA SER A 58 -3.80 -8.94 -4.71
C SER A 58 -3.83 -7.98 -3.52
N GLN A 59 -2.98 -8.21 -2.52
CA GLN A 59 -2.85 -7.30 -1.37
C GLN A 59 -2.36 -5.92 -1.81
N ALA A 60 -1.35 -5.84 -2.67
CA ALA A 60 -0.85 -4.59 -3.22
C ALA A 60 -1.93 -3.84 -4.02
N GLN A 61 -2.76 -4.56 -4.78
CA GLN A 61 -3.88 -3.96 -5.50
C GLN A 61 -4.92 -3.38 -4.53
N LYS A 62 -5.36 -4.14 -3.52
CA LYS A 62 -6.31 -3.66 -2.51
C LYS A 62 -5.78 -2.43 -1.75
N LEU A 63 -4.49 -2.41 -1.43
CA LEU A 63 -3.84 -1.26 -0.81
C LEU A 63 -3.87 -0.03 -1.72
N ARG A 64 -3.63 -0.20 -3.02
CA ARG A 64 -3.75 0.91 -4.00
C ARG A 64 -5.18 1.44 -4.06
N GLU A 65 -6.16 0.56 -4.19
CA GLU A 65 -7.59 0.94 -4.23
C GLU A 65 -8.01 1.68 -2.96
N THR A 66 -7.62 1.16 -1.78
CA THR A 66 -7.89 1.81 -0.49
C THR A 66 -7.21 3.17 -0.39
N ASN A 67 -5.94 3.28 -0.81
CA ASN A 67 -5.22 4.55 -0.79
C ASN A 67 -5.86 5.59 -1.73
N SER A 68 -6.28 5.19 -2.93
CA SER A 68 -7.02 6.07 -3.85
C SER A 68 -8.32 6.57 -3.22
N SER A 69 -9.13 5.68 -2.64
CA SER A 69 -10.36 6.08 -1.95
C SER A 69 -10.11 7.00 -0.76
N LEU A 70 -9.04 6.79 0.01
CA LEU A 70 -8.68 7.68 1.12
C LEU A 70 -8.28 9.08 0.62
N ILE A 71 -7.57 9.17 -0.49
CA ILE A 71 -7.21 10.47 -1.10
C ILE A 71 -8.47 11.22 -1.54
N GLU A 72 -9.41 10.54 -2.20
CA GLU A 72 -10.70 11.12 -2.60
C GLU A 72 -11.47 11.63 -1.38
N ASN A 73 -11.62 10.80 -0.34
CA ASN A 73 -12.29 11.19 0.90
C ASN A 73 -11.62 12.40 1.58
N ILE A 74 -10.29 12.52 1.53
CA ILE A 74 -9.58 13.67 2.07
C ILE A 74 -9.93 14.95 1.31
N GLU A 75 -10.02 14.89 -0.01
CA GLU A 75 -10.38 16.05 -0.82
C GLU A 75 -11.85 16.45 -0.60
N ASP A 76 -12.77 15.48 -0.51
CA ASP A 76 -14.17 15.73 -0.19
C ASP A 76 -14.32 16.42 1.17
N LEU A 77 -13.63 15.91 2.21
CA LEU A 77 -13.65 16.51 3.55
C LEU A 77 -13.05 17.92 3.58
N LYS A 78 -12.04 18.19 2.76
CA LYS A 78 -11.52 19.56 2.62
C LYS A 78 -12.56 20.49 1.99
N SER A 79 -13.29 20.02 0.98
CA SER A 79 -14.37 20.79 0.35
C SER A 79 -15.47 21.08 1.36
N GLU A 80 -15.98 20.05 2.04
CA GLU A 80 -17.04 20.18 3.05
C GLU A 80 -16.63 21.12 4.19
N LYS A 81 -15.38 21.03 4.66
CA LYS A 81 -14.86 21.97 5.67
C LYS A 81 -14.93 23.42 5.19
N ASN A 82 -14.58 23.68 3.94
CA ASN A 82 -14.61 25.03 3.38
C ASN A 82 -16.06 25.55 3.25
N GLU A 83 -16.98 24.72 2.77
CA GLU A 83 -18.41 25.05 2.69
C GLU A 83 -18.99 25.39 4.07
N LEU A 84 -18.64 24.62 5.10
CA LEU A 84 -19.05 24.90 6.48
C LEU A 84 -18.47 26.21 7.02
N LEU A 85 -17.23 26.56 6.67
CA LEU A 85 -16.63 27.84 7.04
C LEU A 85 -17.35 29.01 6.37
N GLU A 86 -17.69 28.89 5.09
CA GLU A 86 -18.47 29.91 4.38
C GLU A 86 -19.86 30.08 4.99
N GLU A 87 -20.52 28.97 5.31
CA GLU A 87 -21.85 29.01 5.92
C GLU A 87 -21.82 29.60 7.33
N MET A 88 -20.79 29.27 8.12
CA MET A 88 -20.58 29.89 9.43
C MET A 88 -20.44 31.42 9.32
N GLU A 89 -19.67 31.93 8.36
CA GLU A 89 -19.52 33.37 8.17
C GLU A 89 -20.81 34.04 7.68
N ARG A 90 -21.57 33.40 6.78
CA ARG A 90 -22.90 33.87 6.38
C ARG A 90 -23.85 33.97 7.57
N LEU A 91 -23.88 32.96 8.43
CA LEU A 91 -24.72 32.96 9.64
C LEU A 91 -24.31 34.02 10.65
N LYS A 92 -23.01 34.29 10.82
CA LYS A 92 -22.53 35.39 11.68
C LYS A 92 -23.00 36.74 11.16
N ALA A 93 -22.88 36.98 9.85
CA ALA A 93 -23.32 38.23 9.24
C ALA A 93 -24.84 38.44 9.38
N GLU A 94 -25.65 37.39 9.14
CA GLU A 94 -27.10 37.51 9.31
C GLU A 94 -27.50 37.70 10.78
N LYS A 95 -26.82 37.01 11.71
CA LYS A 95 -27.02 37.23 13.14
C LYS A 95 -26.77 38.69 13.52
N GLU A 96 -25.64 39.26 13.10
CA GLU A 96 -25.30 40.66 13.40
C GLU A 96 -26.34 41.63 12.80
N ARG A 97 -26.76 41.39 11.55
CA ARG A 97 -27.81 42.17 10.90
C ARG A 97 -29.14 42.15 11.67
N LEU A 98 -29.56 40.98 12.16
CA LEU A 98 -30.77 40.83 12.95
C LEU A 98 -30.66 41.52 14.32
N GLU A 99 -29.51 41.42 14.98
CA GLU A 99 -29.23 42.13 16.25
C GLU A 99 -29.31 43.65 16.07
N GLN A 100 -28.73 44.19 14.99
CA GLN A 100 -28.83 45.61 14.65
C GLN A 100 -30.28 46.05 14.38
N LEU A 101 -31.05 45.27 13.62
CA LEU A 101 -32.47 45.55 13.37
C LEU A 101 -33.30 45.53 14.66
N LEU A 102 -33.02 44.58 15.55
CA LEU A 102 -33.69 44.49 16.85
C LEU A 102 -33.38 45.70 17.73
N ALA A 103 -32.09 46.08 17.84
CA ALA A 103 -31.66 47.25 18.59
C ALA A 103 -32.33 48.54 18.08
N ALA A 104 -32.35 48.73 16.75
CA ALA A 104 -33.04 49.87 16.13
C ALA A 104 -34.54 49.89 16.44
N LYS A 105 -35.20 48.73 16.41
CA LYS A 105 -36.63 48.60 16.72
C LYS A 105 -36.94 48.91 18.19
N VAL A 106 -36.08 48.48 19.11
CA VAL A 106 -36.21 48.81 20.55
C VAL A 106 -36.08 50.31 20.77
N ILE A 107 -35.05 50.95 20.18
CA ILE A 107 -34.86 52.40 20.29
C ILE A 107 -36.06 53.18 19.75
N LYS A 108 -36.63 52.75 18.61
CA LYS A 108 -37.83 53.38 18.02
C LYS A 108 -39.08 53.27 18.91
N LYS A 109 -39.20 52.23 19.74
CA LYS A 109 -40.33 52.07 20.68
C LYS A 109 -40.22 52.95 21.93
N MET A 110 -39.03 53.46 22.23
CA MET A 110 -38.74 54.26 23.43
C MET A 110 -38.82 55.77 23.19
N LYS A 111 -38.99 56.21 21.94
CA LYS A 111 -39.17 57.62 21.55
C LYS A 111 -40.64 57.87 21.22
#